data_AF-A0A9W3DT35-F1
#
_entry.id   AF-A0A9W3DT35-F1
#
_cell.length_a   1.000
_cell.length_b   1.000
_cell.length_c   1.000
_cell.angle_alpha   90.00
_cell.angle_beta   90.00
_cell.angle_gamma   90.00
#
_symmetry.space_group_name_H-M   'P 1'
#
loop_
_entity.id
_entity.type
_entity.pdbx_description
1 polymer ?
#
loop_
_entity_poly.entity_id
_entity_poly.type
_entity_poly.pdbx_seq_one_letter_code
_entity_poly.pdbx_strand_id
1 'polypeptide(L)'
;MATDGTTFPEGDAEAELNPGQNKSFEVDPVSSEIASDKMAEKIQQNLERKENAKARRDATQALKKTIIISAVIVAVAGAAFAITKKLKEK
;
A
#
# COMPACT_ATOMS: atom_id res chain seq x y z
N MET A 1 -58.67 -17.06 -15.69
CA MET A 1 -58.05 -15.73 -15.80
C MET A 1 -56.81 -15.77 -14.92
N ALA A 2 -55.65 -16.07 -15.51
CA ALA A 2 -54.38 -16.08 -14.79
C ALA A 2 -53.87 -14.64 -14.75
N THR A 3 -53.83 -14.04 -13.57
CA THR A 3 -53.22 -12.73 -13.34
C THR A 3 -51.73 -12.96 -13.17
N ASP A 4 -51.01 -13.03 -14.29
CA ASP A 4 -49.55 -13.08 -14.28
C ASP A 4 -49.04 -11.75 -13.71
N GLY A 5 -48.44 -11.83 -12.51
CA GLY A 5 -47.92 -10.68 -11.74
C GLY A 5 -46.65 -10.08 -12.32
N THR A 6 -46.63 -9.78 -13.61
CA THR A 6 -45.51 -9.18 -14.36
C THR A 6 -45.81 -7.75 -14.76
N THR A 7 -46.44 -6.97 -13.87
CA THR A 7 -46.59 -5.52 -14.07
C THR A 7 -45.32 -4.83 -13.57
N PHE A 8 -44.71 -4.01 -14.43
CA PHE A 8 -43.59 -3.16 -14.04
C PHE A 8 -44.02 -2.24 -12.88
N PRO A 9 -43.15 -2.02 -11.88
CA PRO A 9 -43.48 -1.09 -10.80
C PRO A 9 -43.77 0.29 -11.40
N GLU A 10 -44.83 0.94 -10.91
CA GLU A 10 -45.11 2.33 -11.28
C GLU A 10 -43.93 3.20 -10.82
N GLY A 11 -43.35 3.96 -11.76
CA GLY A 11 -42.30 4.92 -11.46
C GLY A 11 -42.87 6.12 -10.71
N ASP A 12 -42.17 6.56 -9.68
CA ASP A 12 -42.53 7.78 -8.94
C ASP A 12 -42.01 9.01 -9.70
N ALA A 13 -42.87 9.55 -10.55
CA ALA A 13 -42.56 10.71 -11.38
C ALA A 13 -42.23 11.97 -10.55
N GLU A 14 -42.83 12.13 -9.36
CA GLU A 14 -42.51 13.29 -8.50
C GLU A 14 -41.13 13.15 -7.86
N ALA A 15 -40.77 11.93 -7.47
CA ALA A 15 -39.44 11.61 -6.94
C ALA A 15 -38.34 11.78 -8.01
N GLU A 16 -38.59 11.32 -9.24
CA GLU A 16 -37.65 11.42 -10.35
C GLU A 16 -37.44 12.86 -10.85
N LEU A 17 -38.50 13.68 -10.84
CA LEU A 17 -38.43 15.11 -11.20
C LEU A 17 -37.69 15.95 -10.15
N ASN A 18 -37.55 15.45 -8.91
CA ASN A 18 -36.93 16.17 -7.79
C ASN A 18 -35.79 15.36 -7.15
N PRO A 19 -34.66 15.17 -7.86
CA PRO A 19 -33.55 14.32 -7.38
C PRO A 19 -32.91 14.80 -6.07
N GLY A 20 -33.12 16.07 -5.68
CA GLY A 20 -32.63 16.61 -4.41
C GLY A 20 -33.43 16.18 -3.17
N GLN A 21 -34.66 15.69 -3.35
CA GLN A 21 -35.52 15.23 -2.25
C GLN A 21 -35.38 13.74 -1.96
N ASN A 22 -34.89 12.96 -2.93
CA ASN A 22 -34.63 11.53 -2.79
C ASN A 22 -33.18 11.29 -2.36
N LYS A 23 -32.97 11.17 -1.05
CA LYS A 23 -31.66 10.88 -0.45
C LYS A 23 -31.46 9.41 -0.06
N SER A 24 -32.55 8.65 0.01
CA SER A 24 -32.52 7.21 0.28
C SER A 24 -32.85 6.46 -1.00
N PHE A 25 -31.82 5.89 -1.61
CA PHE A 25 -31.97 4.92 -2.68
C PHE A 25 -31.82 3.54 -2.07
N GLU A 26 -32.76 2.65 -2.38
CA GLU A 26 -32.66 1.24 -2.02
C GLU A 26 -31.60 0.62 -2.95
N VAL A 27 -30.34 0.66 -2.49
CA VAL A 27 -29.25 -0.01 -3.18
C VAL A 27 -29.33 -1.50 -2.87
N ASP A 28 -29.12 -2.31 -3.90
CA ASP A 28 -29.04 -3.76 -3.75
C ASP A 28 -27.96 -4.10 -2.70
N PRO A 29 -28.31 -4.84 -1.63
CA PRO A 29 -27.38 -5.16 -0.55
C PRO A 29 -26.13 -5.89 -1.03
N VAL A 30 -26.26 -6.72 -2.09
CA VAL A 30 -25.12 -7.47 -2.66
C VAL A 30 -24.09 -6.51 -3.26
N SER A 31 -24.54 -5.45 -3.92
CA SER A 31 -23.66 -4.44 -4.50
C SER A 31 -22.90 -3.61 -3.44
N SER A 32 -23.51 -3.37 -2.29
CA SER A 32 -22.89 -2.64 -1.17
C SER A 32 -21.83 -3.49 -0.46
N GLU A 33 -22.06 -4.79 -0.34
CA GLU A 33 -21.12 -5.75 0.23
C GLU A 33 -19.86 -5.86 -0.65
N ILE A 34 -20.04 -6.02 -1.97
CA ILE A 34 -18.92 -6.08 -2.94
C ILE A 34 -18.10 -4.79 -2.94
N ALA A 35 -18.74 -3.63 -2.80
CA ALA A 35 -18.05 -2.34 -2.73
C ALA A 35 -17.21 -2.20 -1.45
N SER A 36 -17.75 -2.67 -0.32
CA SER A 36 -17.08 -2.67 0.98
C SER A 36 -15.87 -3.60 0.99
N ASP A 37 -16.03 -4.82 0.45
CA ASP A 37 -14.96 -5.81 0.35
C ASP A 37 -13.82 -5.34 -0.55
N LYS A 38 -14.15 -4.76 -1.72
CA LYS A 38 -13.15 -4.17 -2.61
C LYS A 38 -12.40 -3.01 -1.96
N MET A 39 -13.07 -2.19 -1.14
CA MET A 39 -12.38 -1.14 -0.39
C MET A 39 -11.43 -1.72 0.66
N ALA A 40 -11.87 -2.73 1.41
CA ALA A 40 -11.05 -3.39 2.42
C ALA A 40 -9.80 -4.05 1.80
N GLU A 41 -9.97 -4.78 0.70
CA GLU A 41 -8.87 -5.40 -0.05
C GLU A 41 -7.87 -4.33 -0.55
N LYS A 42 -8.38 -3.22 -1.10
CA LYS A 42 -7.54 -2.14 -1.61
C LYS A 42 -6.73 -1.47 -0.50
N ILE A 43 -7.30 -1.32 0.70
CA ILE A 43 -6.57 -0.78 1.86
C ILE A 43 -5.44 -1.73 2.27
N GLN A 44 -5.71 -3.04 2.35
CA GLN A 44 -4.71 -4.05 2.70
C GLN A 44 -3.57 -4.09 1.67
N GLN A 45 -3.88 -4.15 0.38
CA GLN A 45 -2.87 -4.12 -0.69
C GLN A 45 -2.00 -2.84 -0.64
N ASN A 46 -2.58 -1.69 -0.31
CA ASN A 46 -1.81 -0.45 -0.16
C ASN A 46 -0.91 -0.47 1.07
N LEU A 47 -1.36 -1.08 2.16
CA LEU A 47 -0.56 -1.25 3.38
C LEU A 47 0.64 -2.16 3.11
N GLU A 48 0.41 -3.33 2.51
CA GLU A 48 1.45 -4.30 2.15
C GLU A 48 2.46 -3.70 1.16
N ARG A 49 2.01 -2.95 0.16
CA ARG A 49 2.91 -2.24 -0.77
C ARG A 49 3.76 -1.20 -0.06
N LYS A 50 3.19 -0.44 0.88
CA LYS A 50 3.93 0.55 1.67
C LYS A 50 4.95 -0.11 2.59
N GLU A 51 4.60 -1.22 3.23
CA GLU A 51 5.51 -1.98 4.10
C GLU A 51 6.67 -2.56 3.29
N ASN A 52 6.38 -3.23 2.17
CA ASN A 52 7.41 -3.75 1.28
C ASN A 52 8.34 -2.65 0.74
N ALA A 53 7.79 -1.49 0.37
CA ALA A 53 8.60 -0.36 -0.08
C ALA A 53 9.52 0.18 1.03
N LYS A 54 9.06 0.21 2.29
CA LYS A 54 9.90 0.59 3.44
C LYS A 54 10.98 -0.45 3.69
N ALA A 55 10.64 -1.73 3.76
CA ALA A 55 11.59 -2.82 3.97
C ALA A 55 12.71 -2.82 2.91
N ARG A 56 12.36 -2.59 1.64
CA ARG A 56 13.35 -2.48 0.56
C ARG A 56 14.28 -1.27 0.72
N ARG A 57 13.74 -0.11 1.12
CA ARG A 57 14.56 1.09 1.39
C ARG A 57 15.51 0.84 2.54
N ASP A 58 15.03 0.29 3.65
CA ASP A 58 15.85 0.00 4.82
C ASP A 58 16.97 -1.00 4.50
N ALA A 59 16.66 -2.05 3.73
CA ALA A 59 17.66 -3.02 3.27
C ALA A 59 18.76 -2.34 2.43
N THR A 60 18.41 -1.46 1.49
CA THR A 60 19.40 -0.73 0.69
C THR A 60 20.23 0.25 1.53
N GLN A 61 19.63 0.88 2.54
CA GLN A 61 20.33 1.77 3.44
C GLN A 61 21.28 1.02 4.37
N ALA A 62 20.87 -0.15 4.87
CA ALA A 62 21.70 -1.05 5.64
C ALA A 62 22.92 -1.51 4.83
N LEU A 63 22.70 -1.94 3.57
CA LEU A 63 23.79 -2.34 2.68
C LEU A 63 24.81 -1.19 2.46
N LYS A 64 24.33 0.03 2.18
CA LYS A 64 25.20 1.20 2.03
C LYS A 64 26.02 1.48 3.30
N LYS A 65 25.38 1.43 4.48
CA LYS A 65 26.08 1.62 5.76
C LYS A 65 27.15 0.55 5.98
N THR A 66 26.85 -0.72 5.71
CA THR A 66 27.80 -1.83 5.87
C THR A 66 29.03 -1.67 4.98
N ILE A 67 28.85 -1.28 3.71
CA ILE A 67 29.96 -1.04 2.78
C ILE A 67 30.86 0.12 3.27
N ILE A 68 30.26 1.20 3.78
CA ILE A 68 31.04 2.33 4.30
C ILE A 68 31.83 1.92 5.54
N ILE A 69 31.18 1.23 6.49
CA ILE A 69 31.84 0.79 7.72
C ILE A 69 32.98 -0.20 7.42
N SER A 70 32.77 -1.15 6.50
CA SER A 70 33.82 -2.11 6.12
C SER A 70 35.01 -1.41 5.46
N ALA A 71 34.77 -0.42 4.59
CA ALA A 71 35.84 0.36 3.97
C ALA A 71 36.67 1.13 5.02
N VAL A 72 36.03 1.72 6.03
CA VAL A 72 36.72 2.44 7.11
C VAL A 72 37.62 1.49 7.92
N ILE A 73 37.13 0.30 8.28
CA ILE A 73 37.92 -0.68 9.04
C ILE A 73 39.17 -1.09 8.26
N VAL A 74 39.02 -1.38 6.95
CA VAL A 74 40.14 -1.74 6.07
C VAL A 74 41.15 -0.59 5.97
N ALA A 75 40.69 0.65 5.83
CA ALA A 75 41.57 1.81 5.76
C ALA A 75 42.37 2.01 7.06
N VAL A 76 41.71 1.88 8.23
CA VAL A 76 42.38 1.99 9.54
C VAL A 76 43.41 0.88 9.72
N ALA A 77 43.05 -0.37 9.40
CA ALA A 77 43.98 -1.50 9.48
C ALA A 77 45.17 -1.31 8.53
N GLY A 78 44.93 -0.84 7.31
CA GLY A 78 45.97 -0.54 6.32
C GLY A 78 46.91 0.57 6.79
N ALA A 79 46.38 1.64 7.38
CA ALA A 79 47.18 2.74 7.91
C ALA A 79 48.05 2.27 9.10
N ALA A 80 47.48 1.54 10.05
CA ALA A 80 48.22 0.97 11.18
C ALA A 80 49.31 -0.01 10.70
N PHE A 81 49.00 -0.86 9.71
CA PHE A 81 49.96 -1.79 9.12
C PHE A 81 51.10 -1.06 8.41
N ALA A 82 50.80 0.00 7.65
CA ALA A 82 51.82 0.80 6.98
C ALA A 82 52.77 1.46 8.00
N ILE A 83 52.23 2.05 9.07
CA ILE A 83 53.03 2.71 10.12
C ILE A 83 53.94 1.68 10.84
N THR A 84 53.37 0.56 11.27
CA THR A 84 54.13 -0.49 11.98
C THR A 84 55.19 -1.13 11.09
N LYS A 85 54.92 -1.36 9.80
CA LYS A 85 55.93 -1.83 8.84
C LYS A 85 57.06 -0.82 8.68
N LYS A 86 56.74 0.48 8.54
CA LYS A 86 57.72 1.57 8.44
C LYS A 86 58.65 1.66 9.66
N LEU A 87 58.15 1.32 10.86
CA LEU A 87 58.93 1.29 12.09
C LEU A 87 59.81 0.04 12.22
N LYS A 88 59.39 -1.10 11.64
CA LYS A 88 60.13 -2.38 11.71
C LYS A 88 61.28 -2.48 10.71
N GLU A 89 61.23 -1.72 9.61
CA GLU A 89 62.31 -1.62 8.62
C GLU A 89 63.39 -0.57 8.98
N LYS A 90 63.31 0.06 10.15
CA LYS A 90 64.30 1.00 10.69
C LYS A 90 65.07 0.37 11.84
#